data_AF-C1D7A6-F1
#
_entry.id   AF-C1D7A6-F1
#
_cell.length_a   1.000
_cell.length_b   1.000
_cell.length_c   1.000
_cell.angle_alpha   90.00
_cell.angle_beta   90.00
_cell.angle_gamma   90.00
#
_symmetry.space_group_name_H-M   'P 1'
#
loop_
_entity.id
_entity.type
_entity.pdbx_description
1 polymer ?
#
loop_
_entity_poly.entity_id
_entity_poly.type
_entity_poly.pdbx_seq_one_letter_code
_entity_poly.pdbx_strand_id
1 'polypeptide(L)'
;MRSRHGQARRLASTVGLDRQAWLAIRQRGIGSSDAAAAVGLSPYKSPLSLWLEKTGRQLPEDVSGKEAVVWGTVLEPVLAGQP
;
A
#
# COMPACT_ATOMS: atom_id res chain seq x y z
N MET A 1 30.48 -3.02 16.36
CA MET A 1 29.91 -4.20 15.67
C MET A 1 28.69 -3.76 14.88
N ARG A 2 28.76 -3.74 13.54
CA ARG A 2 27.56 -3.50 12.72
C ARG A 2 26.80 -4.82 12.61
N SER A 3 25.66 -4.92 13.31
CA SER A 3 24.71 -6.00 13.07
C SER A 3 24.30 -5.92 11.60
N ARG A 4 24.66 -6.93 10.80
CA ARG A 4 24.08 -7.10 9.46
C ARG A 4 22.62 -7.44 9.71
N HIS A 5 21.74 -6.45 9.59
CA HIS A 5 20.30 -6.65 9.57
C HIS A 5 20.01 -7.81 8.60
N GLY A 6 19.32 -8.85 9.09
CA GLY A 6 19.06 -10.06 8.32
C GLY A 6 18.43 -9.74 6.97
N GLN A 7 18.80 -10.50 5.94
CA GLN A 7 18.23 -10.31 4.60
C GLN A 7 16.70 -10.39 4.65
N ALA A 8 16.03 -9.45 3.99
CA ALA A 8 14.58 -9.45 3.88
C ALA A 8 14.12 -10.69 3.10
N ARG A 9 13.13 -11.43 3.64
CA ARG A 9 12.53 -12.57 2.94
C ARG A 9 11.56 -12.05 1.88
N ARG A 10 11.82 -12.35 0.61
CA ARG A 10 10.89 -12.06 -0.50
C ARG A 10 9.74 -13.07 -0.48
N LEU A 11 8.53 -12.61 -0.22
CA LEU A 11 7.33 -13.48 -0.11
C LEU A 11 6.66 -13.77 -1.46
N ALA A 12 6.77 -12.86 -2.44
CA ALA A 12 6.18 -13.01 -3.76
C ALA A 12 6.99 -12.22 -4.81
N SER A 13 6.90 -12.63 -6.08
CA SER A 13 7.30 -11.80 -7.22
C SER A 13 6.14 -10.88 -7.60
N THR A 14 6.43 -9.60 -7.86
CA THR A 14 5.44 -8.64 -8.38
C THR A 14 5.55 -8.42 -9.89
N VAL A 15 6.59 -8.99 -10.53
CA VAL A 15 6.78 -8.89 -11.99
C VAL A 15 5.70 -9.71 -12.69
N GLY A 16 4.95 -9.07 -13.60
CA GLY A 16 3.87 -9.72 -14.37
C GLY A 16 2.64 -10.12 -13.53
N LEU A 17 2.56 -9.63 -12.30
CA LEU A 17 1.44 -9.95 -11.41
C LEU A 17 0.19 -9.20 -11.84
N ASP A 18 -0.94 -9.90 -11.94
CA ASP A 18 -2.20 -9.23 -12.21
C ASP A 18 -2.61 -8.31 -11.05
N ARG A 19 -3.44 -7.31 -11.35
CA ARG A 19 -3.84 -6.30 -10.39
C ARG A 19 -4.57 -6.89 -9.17
N GLN A 20 -5.41 -7.90 -9.35
CA GLN A 20 -6.19 -8.49 -8.26
C GLN A 20 -5.30 -9.33 -7.35
N ALA A 21 -4.40 -10.14 -7.91
CA ALA A 21 -3.40 -10.87 -7.13
C ALA A 21 -2.46 -9.92 -6.36
N TRP A 22 -2.04 -8.82 -7.00
CA TRP A 22 -1.26 -7.77 -6.33
C TRP A 22 -2.00 -7.15 -5.15
N LEU A 23 -3.27 -6.79 -5.33
CA LEU A 23 -4.11 -6.26 -4.25
C LEU A 23 -4.28 -7.27 -3.11
N ALA A 24 -4.53 -8.54 -3.43
CA ALA A 24 -4.67 -9.60 -2.44
C ALA A 24 -3.39 -9.83 -1.62
N ILE A 25 -2.21 -9.78 -2.24
CA ILE A 25 -0.93 -9.88 -1.54
C ILE A 25 -0.70 -8.64 -0.67
N ARG A 26 -0.96 -7.44 -1.19
CA ARG A 26 -0.75 -6.17 -0.47
C ARG A 26 -1.65 -6.05 0.77
N GLN A 27 -2.81 -6.68 0.79
CA GLN A 27 -3.69 -6.71 1.97
C GLN A 27 -3.08 -7.49 3.15
N ARG A 28 -2.17 -8.43 2.90
CA ARG A 28 -1.56 -9.30 3.94
C ARG A 28 -0.43 -8.63 4.73
N GLY A 29 -0.04 -7.41 4.39
CA GLY A 29 1.07 -6.71 5.02
C GLY A 29 0.84 -5.20 5.14
N ILE A 30 1.81 -4.53 5.77
CA ILE A 30 1.86 -3.08 5.89
C ILE A 30 2.67 -2.52 4.72
N GLY A 31 2.01 -1.74 3.86
CA GLY A 31 2.65 -1.02 2.76
C GLY A 31 3.04 0.41 3.12
N SER A 32 3.64 1.14 2.17
CA SER A 32 4.01 2.55 2.33
C SER A 32 2.81 3.45 2.68
N SER A 33 1.66 3.21 2.04
CA SER A 33 0.39 3.91 2.34
C SER A 33 -0.11 3.68 3.77
N ASP A 34 0.27 2.56 4.38
CA ASP A 34 -0.18 2.16 5.71
C ASP A 34 0.78 2.64 6.80
N ALA A 35 2.04 2.90 6.44
CA ALA A 35 3.11 3.18 7.39
C ALA A 35 2.78 4.37 8.31
N ALA A 36 2.32 5.49 7.75
CA ALA A 36 1.96 6.67 8.54
C ALA A 36 0.78 6.39 9.50
N ALA A 37 -0.21 5.61 9.07
CA ALA A 37 -1.33 5.22 9.92
C ALA A 37 -0.89 4.24 11.01
N ALA A 38 0.01 3.31 10.70
CA ALA A 38 0.55 2.34 11.65
C ALA A 38 1.30 3.00 12.82
N VAL A 39 1.95 4.15 12.57
CA VAL A 39 2.66 4.93 13.60
C VAL A 39 1.85 6.11 14.15
N GLY A 40 0.57 6.25 13.78
CA GLY A 40 -0.31 7.30 14.28
C GLY A 40 -0.03 8.72 13.75
N LEU A 41 0.69 8.85 12.63
CA LEU A 41 1.04 10.12 12.00
C LEU A 41 0.15 10.47 10.79
N SER A 42 -0.78 9.59 10.42
CA SER A 42 -1.68 9.84 9.29
C SER A 42 -2.86 10.74 9.70
N PRO A 43 -3.13 11.84 8.98
CA PRO A 43 -4.32 12.65 9.21
C PRO A 43 -5.60 11.99 8.64
N TYR A 44 -5.46 10.95 7.82
CA TYR A 44 -6.57 10.35 7.08
C TYR A 44 -7.05 9.02 7.66
N LYS A 45 -6.23 8.35 8.49
CA LYS A 45 -6.52 6.99 8.98
C LYS A 45 -5.88 6.73 10.33
N SER A 46 -6.67 6.22 11.28
CA SER A 46 -6.20 5.83 12.61
C SER A 46 -5.50 4.44 12.60
N PRO A 47 -4.62 4.14 13.58
CA PRO A 47 -4.04 2.81 13.73
C PRO A 47 -5.10 1.70 13.88
N LEU A 48 -6.20 1.97 14.58
CA LEU A 48 -7.30 1.03 14.78
C LEU A 48 -8.02 0.72 13.46
N SER A 49 -8.34 1.75 12.67
CA SER A 49 -8.98 1.57 11.35
C SER A 49 -8.10 0.74 10.43
N LEU A 50 -6.79 1.00 10.41
CA LEU A 50 -5.83 0.19 9.66
C LEU A 50 -5.84 -1.28 10.13
N TRP A 51 -5.85 -1.53 11.45
CA TRP A 51 -5.91 -2.90 11.99
C TRP A 51 -7.20 -3.63 11.60
N LEU A 52 -8.35 -2.94 11.64
CA LEU A 52 -9.63 -3.51 11.22
C LEU A 52 -9.58 -3.92 9.73
N GLU A 53 -9.02 -3.08 8.87
CA GLU A 53 -8.84 -3.37 7.44
C GLU A 53 -7.92 -4.57 7.21
N LYS A 54 -6.72 -4.56 7.80
CA LYS A 54 -5.70 -5.60 7.57
C LYS A 54 -6.07 -6.95 8.15
N THR A 55 -7.01 -6.98 9.09
CA THR A 55 -7.52 -8.22 9.66
C THR A 55 -8.88 -8.65 9.10
N GLY A 56 -9.37 -7.96 8.05
CA GLY A 56 -10.60 -8.30 7.35
C GLY A 56 -11.89 -8.05 8.15
N ARG A 57 -11.82 -7.25 9.21
CA ARG A 57 -12.98 -6.88 10.05
C ARG A 57 -13.74 -5.70 9.47
N GLN A 58 -13.10 -4.92 8.62
CA GLN A 58 -13.68 -3.78 7.93
C GLN A 58 -13.13 -3.72 6.51
N LEU A 59 -13.97 -3.38 5.54
CA LEU A 59 -13.51 -3.11 4.18
C LEU A 59 -12.87 -1.70 4.14
N PRO A 60 -11.76 -1.53 3.41
CA PRO A 60 -11.17 -0.21 3.20
C PRO A 60 -12.16 0.70 2.47
N GLU A 61 -12.13 2.00 2.79
CA GLU A 61 -12.87 3.01 2.04
C GLU A 61 -12.47 2.98 0.57
N ASP A 62 -13.46 3.00 -0.33
CA ASP A 62 -13.19 3.19 -1.74
C ASP A 62 -12.84 4.67 -2.01
N VAL A 63 -11.57 4.91 -2.31
CA VAL A 63 -11.03 6.24 -2.61
C VAL A 63 -10.78 6.44 -4.10
N SER A 64 -11.12 5.47 -4.97
CA SER A 64 -10.80 5.56 -6.39
C SER A 64 -11.44 6.75 -7.09
N GLY A 65 -12.56 7.25 -6.57
CA GLY A 65 -13.25 8.43 -7.08
C GLY A 65 -12.72 9.77 -6.59
N LYS A 66 -11.79 9.82 -5.62
CA LYS A 66 -11.23 11.07 -5.12
C LYS A 66 -10.34 11.69 -6.20
N GLU A 67 -10.52 12.98 -6.52
CA GLU A 67 -9.80 13.65 -7.60
C GLU A 67 -8.27 13.48 -7.51
N ALA A 68 -7.71 13.61 -6.31
CA ALA A 68 -6.27 13.42 -6.10
C ALA A 68 -5.79 12.01 -6.48
N VAL A 69 -6.61 10.98 -6.26
CA VAL A 69 -6.29 9.58 -6.63
C VAL A 69 -6.42 9.40 -8.14
N VAL A 70 -7.48 9.95 -8.74
CA VAL A 70 -7.72 9.91 -10.19
C VAL A 70 -6.55 10.57 -10.92
N TRP A 71 -6.24 11.83 -10.60
CA TRP A 71 -5.18 12.57 -11.27
C TRP A 71 -3.79 12.00 -10.99
N GLY A 72 -3.54 11.48 -9.78
CA GLY A 72 -2.30 10.77 -9.50
C GLY A 72 -2.09 9.56 -10.41
N THR A 73 -3.14 8.75 -10.61
CA THR A 73 -3.09 7.57 -11.49
C THR A 73 -2.92 7.96 -12.96
N VAL A 74 -3.65 8.98 -13.43
CA VAL A 74 -3.60 9.45 -14.82
C VAL A 74 -2.23 10.04 -15.17
N LEU A 75 -1.62 10.78 -14.23
CA LEU A 75 -0.36 11.49 -14.48
C LEU A 75 0.89 10.63 -14.22
N GLU A 76 0.78 9.50 -13.52
CA GLU A 76 1.92 8.63 -13.19
C GLU A 76 2.75 8.22 -14.44
N PRO A 77 2.17 7.73 -15.55
CA PRO A 77 2.95 7.34 -16.73
C PRO A 77 3.65 8.53 -17.40
N VAL A 78 2.92 9.66 -17.50
CA VAL A 78 3.42 10.91 -18.09
C VAL A 78 4.64 11.42 -17.32
N LEU A 79 4.57 11.42 -15.99
CA LEU A 79 5.67 11.87 -15.13
C LEU A 79 6.83 10.87 -15.07
N ALA A 80 6.55 9.57 -15.19
CA ALA A 80 7.57 8.53 -15.24
C ALA A 80 8.34 8.51 -16.58
N GLY A 81 7.94 9.31 -17.57
CA GLY A 81 8.54 9.31 -18.91
C GLY A 81 8.30 8.00 -19.66
N GLN A 82 7.25 7.26 -19.30
CA GLN A 82 6.83 6.09 -20.05
C GLN A 82 6.18 6.58 -21.36
N PRO A 83 6.57 6.04 -22.52
CA PRO A 83 5.99 6.42 -23.81
C PRO A 83 4.49 6.10 -23.90
#